data_AF-A0A6J6S420-F1
#
_entry.id   AF-A0A6J6S420-F1
#
_cell.length_a   1.000
_cell.length_b   1.000
_cell.length_c   1.000
_cell.angle_alpha   90.00
_cell.angle_beta   90.00
_cell.angle_gamma   90.00
#
_symmetry.space_group_name_H-M   'P 1'
#
loop_
_entity.id
_entity.type
_entity.pdbx_description
1 polymer ?
#
loop_
_entity_poly.entity_id
_entity_poly.type
_entity_poly.pdbx_seq_one_letter_code
_entity_poly.pdbx_strand_id
1 'polypeptide(L)'
;MSVETHAHHEHPDVVGSRNRLGVILLLVADIAFALSMVFVYFYLRGQNVNNMWLPAATADHPAIEPLSAGPGWTVTAIAAFGLLAHMYGLKGARSQNQTQLKLGSLVALVASVIAIGYQYNTISSAPFTFSDGAYVSCFYMFAFLNMVHLLLTLFISFGNWNRARLGLYVENFWHVDIVRIWWIWMVVSSLLGAFSLSYP
;
A
#
# COMPACT_ATOMS: atom_id res chain seq x y z
N MET A 1 42.65 21.76 28.06
CA MET A 1 41.71 20.61 28.07
C MET A 1 40.85 20.72 26.83
N SER A 2 41.18 19.98 25.77
CA SER A 2 40.28 19.80 24.63
C SER A 2 39.24 18.77 25.06
N VAL A 3 37.96 19.14 25.00
CA VAL A 3 36.86 18.20 25.16
C VAL A 3 36.87 17.32 23.91
N GLU A 4 37.45 16.12 24.02
CA GLU A 4 37.27 15.07 23.02
C GLU A 4 35.78 14.74 22.99
N THR A 5 35.08 15.31 22.03
CA THR A 5 33.74 14.87 21.66
C THR A 5 33.91 13.53 20.95
N HIS A 6 33.86 12.44 21.71
CA HIS A 6 33.63 11.12 21.13
C HIS A 6 32.26 11.14 20.45
N ALA A 7 32.24 11.50 19.17
CA ALA A 7 31.08 11.27 18.33
C ALA A 7 30.81 9.77 18.35
N HIS A 8 29.79 9.33 19.10
CA HIS A 8 29.32 7.96 19.11
C HIS A 8 28.81 7.61 17.71
N HIS A 9 29.70 7.18 16.83
CA HIS A 9 29.35 6.57 15.56
C HIS A 9 28.86 5.16 15.85
N GLU A 10 27.54 5.01 16.03
CA GLU A 10 26.89 3.71 16.14
C GLU A 10 27.25 2.85 14.91
N HIS A 11 27.59 1.58 15.13
CA HIS A 11 27.93 0.66 14.05
C HIS A 11 26.76 0.59 13.05
N PRO A 12 27.00 0.65 11.73
CA PRO A 12 25.94 0.72 10.71
C PRO A 12 24.93 -0.43 10.79
N ASP A 13 25.35 -1.59 11.28
CA ASP A 13 24.47 -2.74 11.51
C ASP A 13 23.49 -2.54 12.69
N VAL A 14 23.91 -1.83 13.74
CA VAL A 14 23.05 -1.51 14.90
C VAL A 14 21.95 -0.53 14.46
N VAL A 15 22.33 0.50 13.70
CA VAL A 15 21.39 1.47 13.10
C VAL A 15 20.44 0.76 12.13
N GLY A 16 20.97 -0.11 11.27
CA GLY A 16 20.18 -0.88 10.31
C GLY A 16 19.18 -1.82 11.00
N SER A 17 19.58 -2.50 12.07
CA SER A 17 18.70 -3.38 12.86
C SER A 17 17.56 -2.60 13.52
N ARG A 18 17.87 -1.47 14.18
CA ARG A 18 16.87 -0.59 14.81
C ARG A 18 15.86 -0.07 13.79
N ASN A 19 16.32 0.38 12.62
CA ASN A 19 15.44 0.90 11.58
C ASN A 19 14.54 -0.18 10.98
N ARG A 20 15.07 -1.40 10.77
CA ARG A 20 14.27 -2.57 10.35
C ARG A 20 13.17 -2.89 11.34
N LEU A 21 13.50 -2.94 12.63
CA LEU A 21 12.54 -3.22 13.69
C LEU A 21 11.44 -2.16 13.72
N GLY A 22 11.79 -0.88 13.64
CA GLY A 22 10.81 0.21 13.60
C GLY A 22 9.83 0.09 12.44
N VAL A 23 10.31 -0.22 11.24
CA VAL A 23 9.44 -0.42 10.07
C VAL A 23 8.55 -1.66 10.22
N ILE A 24 9.08 -2.76 10.77
CA ILE A 24 8.30 -3.97 11.01
C ILE A 24 7.17 -3.69 12.02
N LEU A 25 7.46 -3.00 13.12
CA LEU A 25 6.44 -2.67 14.11
C LEU A 25 5.35 -1.75 13.55
N LEU A 26 5.71 -0.78 12.72
CA LEU A 26 4.75 0.06 12.01
C LEU A 26 3.86 -0.78 11.09
N LEU A 27 4.43 -1.71 10.33
CA LEU A 27 3.69 -2.63 9.47
C LEU A 27 2.75 -3.53 10.28
N VAL A 28 3.18 -4.04 11.44
CA VAL A 28 2.31 -4.85 12.32
C VAL A 28 1.10 -4.06 12.80
N ALA A 29 1.31 -2.80 13.22
CA ALA A 29 0.21 -1.93 13.61
C ALA A 29 -0.78 -1.69 12.45
N ASP A 30 -0.25 -1.46 11.24
CA ASP A 30 -1.05 -1.23 10.05
C ASP A 30 -1.79 -2.49 9.56
N ILE A 31 -1.19 -3.68 9.73
CA ILE A 31 -1.86 -4.97 9.51
C ILE A 31 -3.06 -5.13 10.46
N ALA A 32 -2.87 -4.85 11.75
CA ALA A 32 -3.95 -4.92 12.72
C ALA A 32 -5.09 -3.95 12.38
N PHE A 33 -4.75 -2.74 11.91
CA PHE A 33 -5.71 -1.76 11.42
C PHE A 33 -6.49 -2.27 10.19
N ALA A 34 -5.80 -2.81 9.18
CA ALA A 34 -6.46 -3.37 8.00
C ALA A 34 -7.37 -4.57 8.33
N LEU A 35 -6.95 -5.46 9.22
CA LEU A 35 -7.76 -6.61 9.65
C LEU A 35 -9.00 -6.17 10.44
N SER A 36 -8.90 -5.13 11.25
CA SER A 36 -10.06 -4.57 11.94
C SER A 36 -11.04 -3.91 10.97
N MET A 37 -10.57 -3.29 9.89
CA MET A 37 -11.46 -2.83 8.80
C MET A 37 -12.20 -3.97 8.11
N VAL A 38 -11.51 -5.07 7.79
CA VAL A 38 -12.13 -6.29 7.22
C VAL A 38 -13.19 -6.84 8.17
N PHE A 39 -12.88 -6.92 9.47
CA PHE A 39 -13.85 -7.33 10.49
C PHE A 39 -15.08 -6.41 10.49
N VAL A 40 -14.90 -5.08 10.54
CA VAL A 40 -16.01 -4.11 10.55
C VAL A 40 -16.90 -4.27 9.32
N TYR A 41 -16.31 -4.44 8.13
CA TYR A 41 -17.07 -4.67 6.90
C TYR A 41 -17.99 -5.89 7.01
N PHE A 42 -17.43 -7.06 7.34
CA PHE A 42 -18.21 -8.29 7.43
C PHE A 42 -19.17 -8.28 8.63
N TYR A 43 -18.83 -7.61 9.71
CA TYR A 43 -19.70 -7.45 10.87
C TYR A 43 -20.95 -6.63 10.52
N LEU A 44 -20.78 -5.44 9.92
CA LEU A 44 -21.90 -4.57 9.54
C LEU A 44 -22.77 -5.22 8.45
N ARG A 45 -22.14 -5.86 7.46
CA ARG A 45 -22.83 -6.67 6.46
C ARG A 45 -23.63 -7.81 7.10
N GLY A 46 -23.03 -8.53 8.05
CA GLY A 46 -23.68 -9.66 8.72
C GLY A 46 -24.84 -9.24 9.62
N GLN A 47 -24.75 -8.06 10.25
CA GLN A 47 -25.86 -7.50 11.03
C GLN A 47 -27.02 -7.03 10.14
N ASN A 48 -26.70 -6.35 9.03
CA ASN A 48 -27.67 -5.81 8.07
C ASN A 48 -28.96 -5.28 8.73
N VAL A 49 -28.79 -4.47 9.79
CA VAL A 49 -29.92 -4.03 10.62
C VAL A 49 -30.93 -3.30 9.74
N ASN A 50 -32.20 -3.71 9.81
CA ASN A 50 -33.29 -3.16 9.00
C ASN A 50 -33.07 -3.23 7.47
N ASN A 51 -32.23 -4.16 6.99
CA ASN A 51 -31.84 -4.27 5.58
C ASN A 51 -31.14 -3.01 5.03
N MET A 52 -30.41 -2.29 5.88
CA MET A 52 -29.75 -1.02 5.54
C MET A 52 -28.29 -1.16 5.05
N TRP A 53 -27.80 -2.37 4.81
CA TRP A 53 -26.47 -2.56 4.24
C TRP A 53 -26.41 -2.06 2.78
N LEU A 54 -27.38 -2.47 1.96
CA LEU A 54 -27.63 -1.96 0.61
C LEU A 54 -29.08 -1.48 0.55
N PRO A 55 -29.36 -0.24 1.02
CA PRO A 55 -30.72 0.25 1.16
C PRO A 55 -31.42 0.37 -0.20
N ALA A 56 -32.70 -0.03 -0.22
CA ALA A 56 -33.56 0.11 -1.38
C ALA A 56 -33.89 1.58 -1.68
N ALA A 57 -34.33 1.84 -2.90
CA ALA A 57 -34.74 3.18 -3.31
C ALA A 57 -35.89 3.69 -2.43
N THR A 58 -35.79 4.95 -2.03
CA THR A 58 -36.84 5.72 -1.35
C THR A 58 -37.28 6.87 -2.24
N ALA A 59 -38.28 7.65 -1.80
CA ALA A 59 -38.72 8.83 -2.54
C ALA A 59 -37.60 9.87 -2.70
N ASP A 60 -36.67 9.95 -1.75
CA ASP A 60 -35.64 10.97 -1.68
C ASP A 60 -34.23 10.49 -2.09
N HIS A 61 -34.01 9.17 -2.09
CA HIS A 61 -32.70 8.58 -2.38
C HIS A 61 -32.78 7.36 -3.31
N PRO A 62 -31.90 7.26 -4.34
CA PRO A 62 -31.81 6.07 -5.18
C PRO A 62 -31.33 4.86 -4.38
N ALA A 63 -31.58 3.65 -4.89
CA ALA A 63 -31.05 2.42 -4.32
C ALA A 63 -29.52 2.43 -4.36
N ILE A 64 -28.89 1.91 -3.30
CA ILE A 64 -27.44 1.73 -3.27
C ILE A 64 -27.13 0.36 -3.85
N GLU A 65 -26.54 0.37 -5.04
CA GLU A 65 -26.06 -0.82 -5.71
C GLU A 65 -24.57 -1.06 -5.42
N PRO A 66 -24.15 -2.31 -5.22
CA PRO A 66 -22.76 -2.59 -4.96
C PRO A 66 -21.91 -2.36 -6.20
N LEU A 67 -20.75 -1.74 -6.02
CA LEU A 67 -19.78 -1.59 -7.09
C LEU A 67 -19.06 -2.90 -7.35
N SER A 68 -18.69 -3.12 -8.62
CA SER A 68 -17.82 -4.23 -8.99
C SER A 68 -16.51 -4.17 -8.22
N ALA A 69 -16.04 -5.31 -7.73
CA ALA A 69 -14.70 -5.44 -7.16
C ALA A 69 -13.58 -5.40 -8.23
N GLY A 70 -13.93 -5.43 -9.52
CA GLY A 70 -12.99 -5.46 -10.65
C GLY A 70 -11.89 -4.40 -10.57
N PRO A 71 -12.21 -3.12 -10.37
CA PRO A 71 -11.20 -2.07 -10.22
C PRO A 71 -10.22 -2.34 -9.05
N GLY A 72 -10.70 -2.85 -7.92
CA GLY A 72 -9.85 -3.24 -6.79
C GLY A 72 -8.88 -4.38 -7.14
N TRP A 73 -9.35 -5.37 -7.90
CA TRP A 73 -8.49 -6.43 -8.43
C TRP A 73 -7.47 -5.90 -9.45
N THR A 74 -7.85 -4.94 -10.31
CA THR A 74 -6.93 -4.28 -11.25
C THR A 74 -5.81 -3.55 -10.52
N VAL A 75 -6.14 -2.74 -9.51
CA VAL A 75 -5.15 -2.05 -8.68
C VAL A 75 -4.22 -3.05 -7.98
N THR A 76 -4.78 -4.14 -7.43
CA THR A 76 -4.01 -5.22 -6.80
C THR A 76 -3.04 -5.87 -7.79
N ALA A 77 -3.48 -6.13 -9.02
CA ALA A 77 -2.62 -6.72 -10.06
C ALA A 77 -1.47 -5.78 -10.46
N ILE A 78 -1.74 -4.47 -10.58
CA ILE A 78 -0.69 -3.46 -10.85
C ILE A 78 0.31 -3.40 -9.68
N ALA A 79 -0.18 -3.42 -8.44
CA ALA A 79 0.69 -3.45 -7.26
C ALA A 79 1.56 -4.72 -7.23
N ALA A 80 1.00 -5.89 -7.56
CA ALA A 80 1.72 -7.15 -7.66
C ALA A 80 2.80 -7.11 -8.75
N PHE A 81 2.49 -6.51 -9.90
CA PHE A 81 3.48 -6.26 -10.94
C PHE A 81 4.62 -5.34 -10.45
N GLY A 82 4.28 -4.26 -9.72
CA GLY A 82 5.26 -3.38 -9.08
C GLY A 82 6.18 -4.11 -8.10
N LEU A 83 5.63 -5.02 -7.28
CA LEU A 83 6.40 -5.90 -6.40
C LEU A 83 7.38 -6.79 -7.19
N LEU A 84 6.93 -7.41 -8.29
CA LEU A 84 7.80 -8.25 -9.12
C LEU A 84 8.94 -7.44 -9.74
N ALA A 85 8.66 -6.22 -10.22
CA ALA A 85 9.67 -5.29 -10.72
C ALA A 85 10.67 -4.89 -9.63
N HIS A 86 10.20 -4.63 -8.41
CA HIS A 86 11.06 -4.37 -7.25
C HIS A 86 11.94 -5.56 -6.91
N MET A 87 11.40 -6.79 -6.92
CA MET A 87 12.17 -8.01 -6.69
C MET A 87 13.25 -8.22 -7.76
N TYR A 88 12.94 -7.89 -9.02
CA TYR A 88 13.94 -7.87 -10.10
C TYR A 88 15.05 -6.85 -9.82
N GLY A 89 14.71 -5.65 -9.35
CA GLY A 89 15.68 -4.63 -8.94
C GLY A 89 16.56 -5.08 -7.76
N LEU A 90 15.95 -5.70 -6.73
CA LEU A 90 16.66 -6.25 -5.57
C LEU A 90 17.63 -7.35 -5.96
N LYS A 91 17.27 -8.23 -6.91
CA LYS A 91 18.19 -9.22 -7.47
C LYS A 91 19.40 -8.53 -8.10
N GLY A 92 19.20 -7.43 -8.82
CA GLY A 92 20.25 -6.60 -9.39
C GLY A 92 21.18 -5.98 -8.34
N ALA A 93 20.62 -5.46 -7.25
CA ALA A 93 21.42 -4.96 -6.13
C ALA A 93 22.37 -6.04 -5.57
N ARG A 94 21.84 -7.25 -5.35
CA ARG A 94 22.61 -8.38 -4.78
C ARG A 94 23.66 -8.92 -5.74
N SER A 95 23.46 -8.82 -7.06
CA SER A 95 24.44 -9.21 -8.07
C SER A 95 25.37 -8.07 -8.50
N GLN A 96 25.33 -6.92 -7.81
CA GLN A 96 26.04 -5.68 -8.18
C GLN A 96 25.74 -5.18 -9.60
N ASN A 97 24.59 -5.58 -10.17
CA ASN A 97 24.10 -5.10 -11.45
C ASN A 97 23.29 -3.81 -11.25
N GLN A 98 23.97 -2.68 -11.39
CA GLN A 98 23.38 -1.35 -11.22
C GLN A 98 22.30 -1.03 -12.26
N THR A 99 22.43 -1.53 -13.48
CA THR A 99 21.42 -1.35 -14.53
C THR A 99 20.11 -2.03 -14.16
N GLN A 100 20.20 -3.28 -13.70
CA GLN A 100 19.05 -4.05 -13.23
C GLN A 100 18.36 -3.38 -12.04
N LEU A 101 19.13 -2.87 -11.07
CA LEU A 101 18.58 -2.15 -9.92
C LEU A 101 17.83 -0.88 -10.34
N LYS A 102 18.41 -0.07 -11.23
CA LYS A 102 17.80 1.16 -11.73
C LYS A 102 16.51 0.88 -12.50
N LEU A 103 16.54 -0.09 -13.41
CA LEU A 103 15.37 -0.45 -14.23
C LEU A 103 14.24 -1.04 -13.37
N GLY A 104 14.53 -2.02 -12.51
CA GLY A 104 13.53 -2.61 -11.64
C GLY A 104 12.86 -1.58 -10.71
N SER A 105 13.67 -0.68 -10.13
CA SER A 105 13.16 0.39 -9.28
C SER A 105 12.34 1.43 -10.05
N LEU A 106 12.72 1.75 -11.30
CA LEU A 106 11.96 2.66 -12.16
C LEU A 106 10.61 2.07 -12.55
N VAL A 107 10.58 0.79 -12.94
CA VAL A 107 9.33 0.11 -13.31
C VAL A 107 8.39 0.01 -12.11
N ALA A 108 8.91 -0.30 -10.92
CA ALA A 108 8.13 -0.30 -9.68
C ALA A 108 7.55 1.09 -9.36
N LEU A 109 8.35 2.16 -9.55
CA LEU A 109 7.88 3.54 -9.41
C LEU A 109 6.75 3.86 -10.39
N VAL A 110 6.91 3.55 -11.68
CA VAL A 110 5.87 3.78 -12.69
C VAL A 110 4.60 2.98 -12.38
N ALA A 111 4.72 1.73 -11.93
CA ALA A 111 3.58 0.92 -11.51
C ALA A 111 2.79 1.58 -10.37
N SER A 112 3.47 2.19 -9.39
CA SER A 112 2.78 2.91 -8.30
C SER A 112 1.99 4.13 -8.79
N VAL A 113 2.52 4.88 -9.77
CA VAL A 113 1.81 6.01 -10.39
C VAL A 113 0.56 5.54 -11.13
N ILE A 114 0.67 4.46 -11.90
CA ILE A 114 -0.46 3.89 -12.64
C ILE A 114 -1.54 3.39 -11.66
N ALA A 115 -1.14 2.68 -10.60
CA ALA A 115 -2.07 2.21 -9.58
C ALA A 115 -2.84 3.35 -8.90
N ILE A 116 -2.18 4.47 -8.59
CA ILE A 116 -2.82 5.69 -8.06
C ILE A 116 -3.87 6.21 -9.04
N GLY A 117 -3.56 6.26 -10.34
CA GLY A 117 -4.52 6.71 -11.37
C GLY A 117 -5.79 5.86 -11.40
N TYR A 118 -5.65 4.53 -11.35
CA TYR A 118 -6.79 3.61 -11.29
C TYR A 118 -7.59 3.73 -9.98
N GLN A 119 -6.91 3.83 -8.84
CA GLN A 119 -7.56 3.99 -7.54
C GLN A 119 -8.31 5.33 -7.46
N TYR A 120 -7.72 6.40 -8.00
CA TYR A 120 -8.35 7.72 -8.06
C TYR A 120 -9.60 7.68 -8.92
N ASN A 121 -9.52 7.07 -10.11
CA ASN A 121 -10.68 6.91 -10.98
C ASN A 121 -11.80 6.10 -10.32
N THR A 122 -11.46 5.07 -9.55
CA THR A 122 -12.45 4.27 -8.79
C THR A 122 -13.18 5.12 -7.75
N ILE A 123 -12.45 5.98 -7.02
CA ILE A 123 -13.03 6.89 -6.02
C ILE A 123 -13.85 7.98 -6.70
N SER A 124 -13.36 8.59 -7.78
CA SER A 124 -14.01 9.73 -8.44
C SER A 124 -15.24 9.35 -9.26
N SER A 125 -15.36 8.08 -9.65
CA SER A 125 -16.47 7.58 -10.49
C SER A 125 -17.54 6.85 -9.68
N ALA A 126 -17.40 6.77 -8.35
CA ALA A 126 -18.39 6.15 -7.49
C ALA A 126 -19.70 6.98 -7.51
N PRO A 127 -20.88 6.34 -7.67
CA PRO A 127 -22.16 7.05 -7.83
C PRO A 127 -22.80 7.49 -6.51
N PHE A 128 -22.06 7.44 -5.41
CA PHE A 128 -22.53 7.70 -4.05
C PHE A 128 -21.53 8.52 -3.25
N THR A 129 -21.99 9.11 -2.16
CA THR A 129 -21.23 9.95 -1.23
C THR A 129 -21.14 9.29 0.16
N PHE A 130 -20.22 9.75 1.01
CA PHE A 130 -19.96 9.13 2.32
C PHE A 130 -21.19 9.01 3.24
N SER A 131 -22.22 9.83 3.06
CA SER A 131 -23.44 9.83 3.87
C SER A 131 -24.42 8.71 3.51
N ASP A 132 -24.17 7.95 2.44
CA ASP A 132 -25.18 7.07 1.83
C ASP A 132 -25.26 5.67 2.48
N GLY A 133 -24.66 5.50 3.65
CA GLY A 133 -24.85 4.33 4.51
C GLY A 133 -23.58 3.53 4.82
N ALA A 134 -23.78 2.38 5.46
CA ALA A 134 -22.70 1.57 6.01
C ALA A 134 -21.81 0.94 4.92
N TYR A 135 -22.40 0.37 3.86
CA TYR A 135 -21.65 -0.19 2.73
C TYR A 135 -20.73 0.87 2.09
N VAL A 136 -21.29 2.04 1.78
CA VAL A 136 -20.56 3.15 1.14
C VAL A 136 -19.43 3.66 2.03
N SER A 137 -19.68 3.78 3.34
CA SER A 137 -18.66 4.16 4.32
C SER A 137 -17.50 3.15 4.32
N CYS A 138 -17.79 1.84 4.32
CA CYS A 138 -16.75 0.83 4.27
C CYS A 138 -16.03 0.77 2.92
N PHE A 139 -16.73 0.96 1.80
CA PHE A 139 -16.13 1.07 0.47
C PHE A 139 -15.08 2.18 0.44
N TYR A 140 -15.46 3.40 0.87
CA TYR A 140 -14.54 4.52 0.89
C TYR A 140 -13.40 4.30 1.90
N MET A 141 -13.68 3.69 3.05
CA MET A 141 -12.65 3.33 4.02
C MET A 141 -11.56 2.45 3.38
N PHE A 142 -11.92 1.41 2.63
CA PHE A 142 -10.96 0.59 1.88
C PHE A 142 -10.27 1.39 0.76
N ALA A 143 -11.04 2.12 -0.04
CA ALA A 143 -10.52 2.84 -1.20
C ALA A 143 -9.50 3.94 -0.81
N PHE A 144 -9.79 4.72 0.24
CA PHE A 144 -8.89 5.75 0.74
C PHE A 144 -7.69 5.18 1.45
N LEU A 145 -7.84 4.12 2.26
CA LEU A 145 -6.68 3.46 2.86
C LEU A 145 -5.73 2.96 1.77
N ASN A 146 -6.27 2.28 0.76
CA ASN A 146 -5.48 1.81 -0.38
C ASN A 146 -4.81 2.97 -1.12
N MET A 147 -5.51 4.09 -1.32
CA MET A 147 -4.94 5.30 -1.92
C MET A 147 -3.75 5.84 -1.10
N VAL A 148 -3.90 5.93 0.23
CA VAL A 148 -2.81 6.39 1.12
C VAL A 148 -1.61 5.44 1.04
N HIS A 149 -1.83 4.13 1.06
CA HIS A 149 -0.75 3.15 0.90
C HIS A 149 -0.05 3.26 -0.46
N LEU A 150 -0.80 3.51 -1.53
CA LEU A 150 -0.23 3.72 -2.87
C LEU A 150 0.60 5.02 -2.95
N LEU A 151 0.14 6.11 -2.33
CA LEU A 151 0.90 7.36 -2.24
C LEU A 151 2.21 7.18 -1.45
N LEU A 152 2.17 6.45 -0.33
CA LEU A 152 3.36 6.08 0.42
C LEU A 152 4.29 5.18 -0.42
N THR A 153 3.72 4.24 -1.17
CA THR A 153 4.48 3.36 -2.08
C THR A 153 5.16 4.17 -3.18
N LEU A 154 4.50 5.19 -3.74
CA LEU A 154 5.09 6.12 -4.71
C LEU A 154 6.28 6.87 -4.09
N PHE A 155 6.10 7.44 -2.90
CA PHE A 155 7.17 8.15 -2.20
C PHE A 155 8.38 7.24 -1.92
N ILE A 156 8.15 6.05 -1.38
CA ILE A 156 9.18 5.07 -1.06
C ILE A 156 9.89 4.59 -2.34
N SER A 157 9.14 4.28 -3.40
CA SER A 157 9.68 3.84 -4.69
C SER A 157 10.49 4.92 -5.38
N PHE A 158 10.05 6.18 -5.27
CA PHE A 158 10.80 7.33 -5.76
C PHE A 158 12.12 7.48 -5.02
N GLY A 159 12.11 7.39 -3.68
CA GLY A 159 13.32 7.41 -2.87
C GLY A 159 14.29 6.28 -3.25
N ASN A 160 13.79 5.06 -3.42
CA ASN A 160 14.59 3.90 -3.82
C ASN A 160 15.21 4.09 -5.22
N TRP A 161 14.41 4.50 -6.21
CA TRP A 161 14.91 4.76 -7.56
C TRP A 161 15.91 5.93 -7.61
N ASN A 162 15.63 7.02 -6.88
CA ASN A 162 16.50 8.18 -6.81
C ASN A 162 17.87 7.84 -6.20
N ARG A 163 17.90 6.98 -5.18
CA ARG A 163 19.16 6.47 -4.62
C ARG A 163 19.89 5.52 -5.58
N ALA A 164 19.14 4.68 -6.29
CA ALA A 164 19.69 3.76 -7.29
C ALA A 164 20.33 4.49 -8.48
N ARG A 165 19.68 5.53 -9.02
CA ARG A 165 20.23 6.31 -10.14
C ARG A 165 21.53 7.02 -9.75
N LEU A 166 21.63 7.46 -8.50
CA LEU A 166 22.81 8.14 -7.93
C LEU A 166 23.93 7.17 -7.53
N GLY A 167 23.72 5.86 -7.64
CA GLY A 167 24.73 4.85 -7.30
C GLY A 167 25.04 4.77 -5.79
N LEU A 168 24.09 5.19 -4.93
CA LEU A 168 24.30 5.25 -3.47
C LEU A 168 24.15 3.88 -2.78
N TYR A 169 23.85 2.83 -3.53
CA TYR A 169 23.80 1.45 -3.06
C TYR A 169 25.13 0.77 -3.37
N VAL A 170 26.10 0.94 -2.46
CA VAL A 170 27.48 0.48 -2.63
C VAL A 170 27.71 -0.82 -1.84
N GLU A 171 27.52 -0.80 -0.52
CA GLU A 171 27.90 -1.92 0.36
C GLU A 171 26.71 -2.57 1.08
N ASN A 172 25.62 -1.82 1.35
CA ASN A 172 24.48 -2.33 2.10
C ASN A 172 23.14 -2.02 1.42
N PHE A 173 22.37 -3.07 1.17
CA PHE A 173 21.10 -3.04 0.43
C PHE A 173 19.88 -3.18 1.33
N TRP A 174 20.05 -3.06 2.66
CA TRP A 174 18.96 -3.25 3.63
C TRP A 174 17.73 -2.39 3.37
N HIS A 175 17.91 -1.17 2.87
CA HIS A 175 16.81 -0.31 2.48
C HIS A 175 15.97 -0.95 1.37
N VAL A 176 16.61 -1.53 0.35
CA VAL A 176 15.94 -2.21 -0.77
C VAL A 176 15.19 -3.46 -0.27
N ASP A 177 15.76 -4.17 0.71
CA ASP A 177 15.11 -5.31 1.36
C ASP A 177 13.89 -4.90 2.19
N ILE A 178 13.93 -3.77 2.91
CA ILE A 178 12.75 -3.27 3.65
C ILE A 178 11.66 -2.84 2.67
N VAL A 179 12.02 -2.14 1.59
CA VAL A 179 11.07 -1.71 0.56
C VAL A 179 10.33 -2.91 -0.04
N ARG A 180 10.98 -4.09 -0.13
CA ARG A 180 10.30 -5.33 -0.53
C ARG A 180 9.20 -5.73 0.46
N ILE A 181 9.44 -5.62 1.77
CA ILE A 181 8.44 -5.96 2.79
C ILE A 181 7.24 -5.02 2.66
N TRP A 182 7.49 -3.72 2.44
CA TRP A 182 6.44 -2.75 2.16
C TRP A 182 5.63 -3.10 0.90
N TRP A 183 6.28 -3.45 -0.20
CA TRP A 183 5.59 -3.88 -1.43
C TRP A 183 4.75 -5.14 -1.23
N ILE A 184 5.25 -6.12 -0.48
CA ILE A 184 4.46 -7.32 -0.14
C ILE A 184 3.21 -6.90 0.63
N TRP A 185 3.37 -6.04 1.65
CA TRP A 185 2.25 -5.57 2.43
C TRP A 185 1.22 -4.81 1.57
N MET A 186 1.67 -3.90 0.70
CA MET A 186 0.81 -3.18 -0.24
C MET A 186 -0.02 -4.13 -1.11
N VAL A 187 0.56 -5.21 -1.62
CA VAL A 187 -0.20 -6.21 -2.40
C VAL A 187 -1.25 -6.90 -1.53
N VAL A 188 -0.87 -7.30 -0.31
CA VAL A 188 -1.78 -7.97 0.62
C VAL A 188 -2.92 -7.06 1.07
N SER A 189 -2.63 -5.80 1.42
CA SER A 189 -3.66 -4.85 1.86
C SER A 189 -4.65 -4.52 0.74
N SER A 190 -4.15 -4.29 -0.49
CA SER A 190 -5.00 -4.10 -1.67
C SER A 190 -5.86 -5.33 -1.96
N LEU A 191 -5.29 -6.53 -1.81
CA LEU A 191 -6.01 -7.79 -1.98
C LEU A 191 -7.12 -7.96 -0.93
N LEU A 192 -6.88 -7.60 0.34
CA LEU A 192 -7.91 -7.67 1.39
C LEU A 192 -9.10 -6.75 1.07
N GLY A 193 -8.84 -5.54 0.56
CA GLY A 193 -9.90 -4.63 0.12
C GLY A 193 -10.68 -5.18 -1.07
N ALA A 194 -9.99 -5.63 -2.12
CA ALA A 194 -10.60 -6.20 -3.32
C ALA A 194 -11.43 -7.47 -3.01
N PHE A 195 -10.90 -8.33 -2.12
CA PHE A 195 -11.58 -9.52 -1.63
C PHE A 195 -12.86 -9.14 -0.88
N SER A 196 -12.78 -8.22 0.09
CA SER A 196 -13.94 -7.82 0.90
C SER A 196 -15.06 -7.27 0.02
N LEU A 197 -14.73 -6.39 -0.93
CA LEU A 197 -15.68 -5.81 -1.88
C LEU A 197 -16.23 -6.81 -2.91
N SER A 198 -15.63 -7.99 -3.05
CA SER A 198 -16.19 -9.07 -3.88
C SER A 198 -17.41 -9.73 -3.24
N TYR A 199 -17.65 -9.47 -1.96
CA TYR A 199 -18.82 -9.93 -1.20
C TYR A 199 -19.59 -8.72 -0.67
N PRO A 200 -20.26 -7.96 -1.55
CA PRO A 200 -21.22 -6.95 -1.13
C PRO A 200 -22.36 -7.60 -0.34
#